data_AF-A0A2D8MCY9-F1
#
_entry.id   AF-A0A2D8MCY9-F1
#
_cell.length_a   1.000
_cell.length_b   1.000
_cell.length_c   1.000
_cell.angle_alpha   90.00
_cell.angle_beta   90.00
_cell.angle_gamma   90.00
#
_symmetry.space_group_name_H-M   'P 1'
#
loop_
_entity.id
_entity.type
_entity.pdbx_description
1 polymer ?
#
loop_
_entity_poly.entity_id
_entity_poly.type
_entity_poly.pdbx_seq_one_letter_code
_entity_poly.pdbx_strand_id
1 'polypeptide(L)'
;MSAYVKSVLCRAVGTDRCNATRVYILREPTFNATMSPNGTMRVFSGLLLRMRSEAELAAVLGHEFGHFEKRHTLMQFKAARGGSDLLAWSALLASMSPSYNTQRAYQDLQISVYGSFFRFGRDQEREADLLGLGYLNASDLRPQAAAQVWQNLMGEIEASATARGMRKPDFKAIAFTASHPPQGERAEYLAELADPSAKERDDGVDRYRAAMAAWLPIFLQDQIKLNDFGGSDYLINRLAENGWTADLWFARGELYRTRGNQRDLVNAVQFYRSAIGLNPTFAEAHRGLGLSLIKTGERAAGQAALRTYLEIKPGADDAGMIRLMVPGE
;
A
#
# COMPACT_ATOMS: atom_id res chain seq x y z
N MET A 1 -1.13 -10.79 -11.11
CA MET A 1 -0.37 -9.66 -10.52
C MET A 1 1.14 -9.83 -10.65
N SER A 2 1.79 -10.89 -10.12
CA SER A 2 3.26 -11.00 -10.15
C SER A 2 3.88 -10.91 -11.55
N ALA A 3 3.27 -11.52 -12.57
CA ALA A 3 3.72 -11.43 -13.95
C ALA A 3 3.66 -10.00 -14.51
N TYR A 4 2.61 -9.24 -14.14
CA TYR A 4 2.46 -7.84 -14.51
C TYR A 4 3.51 -6.96 -13.82
N VAL A 5 3.72 -7.12 -12.52
CA VAL A 5 4.77 -6.38 -11.79
C VAL A 5 6.16 -6.71 -12.37
N LYS A 6 6.41 -7.98 -12.73
CA LYS A 6 7.64 -8.37 -13.42
C LYS A 6 7.77 -7.72 -14.81
N SER A 7 6.68 -7.59 -15.58
CA SER A 7 6.76 -6.91 -16.88
C SER A 7 7.09 -5.42 -16.74
N VAL A 8 6.56 -4.74 -15.71
CA VAL A 8 6.92 -3.35 -15.39
C VAL A 8 8.41 -3.24 -15.03
N LEU A 9 8.94 -4.14 -14.19
CA LEU A 9 10.38 -4.20 -13.92
C LEU A 9 11.19 -4.38 -15.20
N CYS A 10 10.78 -5.30 -16.10
CA CYS A 10 11.49 -5.53 -17.35
C CYS A 10 11.51 -4.31 -18.29
N ARG A 11 10.45 -3.50 -18.32
CA ARG A 11 10.45 -2.23 -19.06
C ARG A 11 11.49 -1.26 -18.52
N ALA A 12 11.63 -1.19 -17.19
CA ALA A 12 12.56 -0.29 -16.54
C ALA A 12 14.02 -0.72 -16.74
N VAL A 13 14.37 -1.97 -16.38
CA VAL A 13 15.77 -2.42 -16.31
C VAL A 13 16.27 -3.14 -17.56
N GLY A 14 15.36 -3.45 -18.50
CA GLY A 14 15.61 -4.27 -19.68
C GLY A 14 15.45 -5.77 -19.43
N THR A 15 15.12 -6.51 -20.49
CA THR A 15 14.78 -7.95 -20.42
C THR A 15 15.92 -8.82 -19.89
N ASP A 16 17.15 -8.57 -20.34
CA ASP A 16 18.32 -9.37 -19.94
C ASP A 16 18.57 -9.28 -18.43
N ARG A 17 18.47 -8.06 -17.87
CA ARG A 17 18.61 -7.82 -16.43
C ARG A 17 17.44 -8.40 -15.65
N CYS A 18 16.20 -8.18 -16.11
CA CYS A 18 15.03 -8.61 -15.37
C CYS A 18 14.88 -10.15 -15.29
N ASN A 19 15.50 -10.89 -16.22
CA ASN A 19 15.51 -12.35 -16.21
C ASN A 19 16.19 -12.95 -14.97
N ALA A 20 17.12 -12.22 -14.35
CA ALA A 20 17.73 -12.62 -13.09
C ALA A 20 16.77 -12.54 -11.88
N THR A 21 15.55 -12.03 -12.07
CA THR A 21 14.62 -11.73 -10.98
C THR A 21 13.39 -12.64 -10.94
N ARG A 22 12.91 -12.89 -9.71
CA ARG A 22 11.66 -13.56 -9.40
C ARG A 22 10.83 -12.66 -8.49
N VAL A 23 9.67 -12.22 -8.98
CA VAL A 23 8.81 -11.26 -8.28
C VAL A 23 7.70 -12.00 -7.54
N TYR A 24 7.55 -11.69 -6.25
CA TYR A 24 6.48 -12.19 -5.38
C TYR A 24 5.72 -11.03 -4.78
N ILE A 25 4.40 -11.12 -4.79
CA ILE A 25 3.52 -10.14 -4.17
C ILE A 25 3.12 -10.65 -2.79
N LEU A 26 3.35 -9.85 -1.76
CA LEU A 26 2.95 -10.15 -0.39
C LEU A 26 1.76 -9.28 -0.02
N ARG A 27 0.70 -9.91 0.52
CA ARG A 27 -0.46 -9.20 1.05
C ARG A 27 -0.11 -8.61 2.42
N GLU A 28 0.50 -7.44 2.37
CA GLU A 28 0.94 -6.64 3.50
C GLU A 28 0.62 -5.17 3.17
N PRO A 29 -0.22 -4.48 3.97
CA PRO A 29 -0.72 -3.13 3.65
C PRO A 29 0.31 -2.00 3.83
N THR A 30 1.50 -2.29 4.37
CA THR A 30 2.58 -1.32 4.48
C THR A 30 3.29 -1.05 3.14
N PHE A 31 3.79 0.18 2.96
CA PHE A 31 4.59 0.56 1.80
C PHE A 31 5.98 -0.05 1.91
N ASN A 32 6.26 -1.11 1.12
CA ASN A 32 7.59 -1.70 1.07
C ASN A 32 7.81 -2.57 -0.19
N ALA A 33 9.07 -2.69 -0.59
CA ALA A 33 9.59 -3.75 -1.43
C ALA A 33 10.99 -4.13 -0.96
N THR A 34 11.43 -5.35 -1.24
CA THR A 34 12.80 -5.77 -0.94
C THR A 34 13.35 -6.68 -2.02
N MET A 35 14.66 -6.62 -2.23
CA MET A 35 15.37 -7.48 -3.18
C MET A 35 16.48 -8.29 -2.51
N SER A 36 16.28 -9.61 -2.47
CA SER A 36 17.20 -10.57 -1.87
C SER A 36 18.40 -10.86 -2.79
N PRO A 37 19.56 -11.31 -2.23
CA PRO A 37 20.77 -11.58 -3.01
C PRO A 37 20.64 -12.68 -4.08
N ASN A 38 19.61 -13.50 -4.01
CA ASN A 38 19.34 -14.62 -4.92
C ASN A 38 18.37 -14.24 -6.06
N GLY A 39 18.13 -12.96 -6.29
CA GLY A 39 17.22 -12.48 -7.35
C GLY A 39 15.74 -12.47 -6.95
N THR A 40 15.39 -12.76 -5.70
CA THR A 40 14.00 -12.73 -5.23
C THR A 40 13.59 -11.33 -4.82
N MET A 41 12.63 -10.75 -5.54
CA MET A 41 11.99 -9.48 -5.23
C MET A 41 10.65 -9.73 -4.54
N ARG A 42 10.41 -9.07 -3.41
CA ARG A 42 9.14 -9.09 -2.69
C ARG A 42 8.54 -7.71 -2.75
N VAL A 43 7.29 -7.61 -3.18
CA VAL A 43 6.56 -6.34 -3.32
C VAL A 43 5.31 -6.41 -2.46
N PHE A 44 5.13 -5.45 -1.56
CA PHE A 44 3.99 -5.45 -0.65
C PHE A 44 2.77 -4.82 -1.31
N SER A 45 1.58 -5.32 -0.99
CA SER A 45 0.32 -4.74 -1.51
C SER A 45 0.14 -3.27 -1.16
N GLY A 46 0.68 -2.82 -0.01
CA GLY A 46 0.66 -1.42 0.39
C GLY A 46 1.47 -0.51 -0.52
N LEU A 47 2.57 -1.02 -1.10
CA LEU A 47 3.30 -0.31 -2.15
C LEU A 47 2.44 -0.19 -3.40
N LEU A 48 1.86 -1.31 -3.86
CA LEU A 48 1.03 -1.31 -5.06
C LEU A 48 -0.20 -0.38 -4.93
N LEU A 49 -0.80 -0.29 -3.75
CA LEU A 49 -1.93 0.61 -3.52
C LEU A 49 -1.57 2.09 -3.69
N ARG A 50 -0.31 2.46 -3.45
CA ARG A 50 0.18 3.85 -3.47
C ARG A 50 0.69 4.33 -4.82
N MET A 51 1.06 3.40 -5.72
CA MET A 51 1.51 3.78 -7.06
C MET A 51 0.34 4.24 -7.94
N ARG A 52 0.62 5.20 -8.82
CA ARG A 52 -0.34 5.79 -9.77
C ARG A 52 -0.19 5.28 -11.19
N SER A 53 0.98 4.73 -11.50
CA SER A 53 1.39 4.43 -12.86
C SER A 53 2.43 3.32 -12.90
N GLU A 54 2.67 2.76 -14.10
CA GLU A 54 3.79 1.84 -14.31
C GLU A 54 5.13 2.55 -14.07
N ALA A 55 5.25 3.85 -14.40
CA ALA A 55 6.46 4.64 -14.17
C ALA A 55 6.80 4.81 -12.68
N GLU A 56 5.80 5.09 -11.83
CA GLU A 56 6.01 5.16 -10.38
C GLU A 56 6.40 3.79 -9.80
N LEU A 57 5.70 2.73 -10.22
CA LEU A 57 6.06 1.37 -9.79
C LEU A 57 7.49 1.03 -10.25
N ALA A 58 7.82 1.28 -11.51
CA ALA A 58 9.15 1.05 -12.09
C ALA A 58 10.25 1.79 -11.35
N ALA A 59 10.00 3.01 -10.85
CA ALA A 59 10.97 3.74 -10.04
C ALA A 59 11.38 2.94 -8.80
N VAL A 60 10.39 2.42 -8.05
CA VAL A 60 10.66 1.66 -6.84
C VAL A 60 11.29 0.30 -7.17
N LEU A 61 10.79 -0.41 -8.19
CA LEU A 61 11.37 -1.69 -8.59
C LEU A 61 12.80 -1.56 -9.12
N GLY A 62 13.09 -0.46 -9.84
CA GLY A 62 14.43 -0.12 -10.33
C GLY A 62 15.40 0.20 -9.19
N HIS A 63 14.95 0.92 -8.16
CA HIS A 63 15.72 1.15 -6.92
C HIS A 63 16.08 -0.17 -6.22
N GLU A 64 15.08 -1.04 -6.00
CA GLU A 64 15.31 -2.37 -5.42
C GLU A 64 16.25 -3.24 -6.25
N PHE A 65 16.13 -3.17 -7.57
CA PHE A 65 17.05 -3.86 -8.48
C PHE A 65 18.47 -3.26 -8.41
N GLY A 66 18.59 -1.94 -8.20
CA GLY A 66 19.86 -1.28 -7.98
C GLY A 66 20.60 -1.81 -6.76
N HIS A 67 19.91 -2.03 -5.63
CA HIS A 67 20.50 -2.71 -4.47
C HIS A 67 21.02 -4.12 -4.78
N PHE A 68 20.31 -4.85 -5.63
CA PHE A 68 20.73 -6.20 -6.05
C PHE A 68 21.96 -6.17 -6.94
N GLU A 69 21.99 -5.31 -7.94
CA GLU A 69 23.11 -5.20 -8.87
C GLU A 69 24.38 -4.69 -8.20
N LYS A 70 24.24 -3.73 -7.27
CA LYS A 70 25.32 -3.25 -6.41
C LYS A 70 25.66 -4.21 -5.27
N ARG A 71 24.93 -5.33 -5.14
CA ARG A 71 25.13 -6.37 -4.13
C ARG A 71 25.04 -5.86 -2.69
N HIS A 72 24.29 -4.78 -2.45
CA HIS A 72 24.11 -4.17 -1.12
C HIS A 72 23.56 -5.20 -0.12
N THR A 73 22.48 -5.90 -0.49
CA THR A 73 21.88 -6.95 0.34
C THR A 73 22.87 -8.09 0.61
N LEU A 74 23.69 -8.49 -0.38
CA LEU A 74 24.69 -9.55 -0.19
C LEU A 74 25.77 -9.12 0.81
N MET A 75 26.22 -7.86 0.75
CA MET A 75 27.19 -7.32 1.71
C MET A 75 26.60 -7.30 3.13
N GLN A 76 25.34 -6.89 3.29
CA GLN A 76 24.66 -6.91 4.59
C GLN A 76 24.55 -8.34 5.16
N PHE A 77 24.17 -9.32 4.32
CA PHE A 77 24.13 -10.73 4.70
C PHE A 77 25.50 -11.29 5.09
N LYS A 78 26.56 -10.93 4.35
CA LYS A 78 27.94 -11.35 4.68
C LYS A 78 28.40 -10.75 6.00
N ALA A 79 28.11 -9.48 6.25
CA ALA A 79 28.46 -8.79 7.49
C ALA A 79 27.79 -9.46 8.71
N ALA A 80 26.51 -9.81 8.60
CA ALA A 80 25.80 -10.51 9.68
C ALA A 80 26.34 -11.92 9.94
N ARG A 81 26.74 -12.66 8.89
CA ARG A 81 27.30 -14.02 9.01
C ARG A 81 28.68 -14.05 9.69
N GLY A 82 29.42 -12.93 9.66
CA GLY A 82 30.73 -12.79 10.30
C GLY A 82 30.65 -12.55 11.82
N GLY A 83 29.48 -12.15 12.34
CA GLY A 83 29.23 -12.01 13.78
C GLY A 83 28.71 -13.32 14.37
N SER A 84 29.26 -13.76 15.51
CA SER A 84 28.73 -14.86 16.30
C SER A 84 27.30 -14.53 16.75
N ASP A 85 26.30 -14.98 16.00
CA ASP A 85 24.95 -14.44 16.11
C ASP A 85 24.21 -14.98 17.34
N LEU A 86 24.47 -14.32 18.47
CA LEU A 86 23.80 -14.50 19.76
C LEU A 86 22.27 -14.39 19.63
N LEU A 87 21.80 -13.64 18.61
CA LEU A 87 20.38 -13.48 18.27
C LEU A 87 19.77 -14.72 17.60
N ALA A 88 20.53 -15.44 16.78
CA ALA A 88 20.07 -16.70 16.20
C ALA A 88 19.91 -17.79 17.27
N TRP A 89 20.83 -17.82 18.25
CA TRP A 89 20.75 -18.73 19.40
C TRP A 89 19.63 -18.37 20.37
N SER A 90 19.37 -17.07 20.61
CA SER A 90 18.27 -16.65 21.50
C SER A 90 16.89 -16.90 20.89
N ALA A 91 16.74 -16.75 19.57
CA ALA A 91 15.52 -17.10 18.85
C ALA A 91 15.22 -18.61 18.93
N LEU A 92 16.25 -19.46 18.82
CA LEU A 92 16.10 -20.91 18.95
C LEU A 92 15.68 -21.32 20.37
N LEU A 93 16.39 -20.85 21.40
CA LEU A 93 16.10 -21.19 22.81
C LEU A 93 14.71 -20.73 23.24
N ALA A 94 14.24 -19.60 22.73
CA ALA A 94 12.95 -19.06 23.10
C ALA A 94 11.78 -19.60 22.27
N SER A 95 12.03 -20.14 21.07
CA SER A 95 11.03 -20.91 20.30
C SER A 95 10.61 -22.22 20.98
N MET A 96 11.40 -22.69 21.95
CA MET A 96 11.09 -23.82 22.82
C MET A 96 10.24 -23.44 24.03
N SER A 97 9.87 -22.15 24.16
CA SER A 97 8.99 -21.67 25.23
C SER A 97 7.53 -22.07 24.95
N PRO A 98 6.80 -22.64 25.92
CA PRO A 98 5.41 -23.07 25.74
C PRO A 98 4.38 -21.92 25.70
N SER A 99 4.84 -20.66 25.71
CA SER A 99 3.97 -19.48 25.77
C SER A 99 3.59 -18.98 24.37
N TYR A 100 2.28 -18.86 24.12
CA TYR A 100 1.71 -18.33 22.87
C TYR A 100 2.14 -16.89 22.55
N ASN A 101 2.23 -16.03 23.57
CA ASN A 101 2.72 -14.65 23.41
C ASN A 101 4.20 -14.61 23.01
N THR A 102 4.95 -15.64 23.43
CA THR A 102 6.37 -15.80 23.11
C THR A 102 6.51 -16.19 21.63
N GLN A 103 5.74 -17.15 21.13
CA GLN A 103 5.72 -17.50 19.69
C GLN A 103 5.38 -16.31 18.76
N ARG A 104 4.36 -15.50 19.07
CA ARG A 104 4.05 -14.29 18.28
C ARG A 104 5.18 -13.26 18.29
N ALA A 105 5.73 -12.97 19.47
CA ALA A 105 6.85 -12.04 19.59
C ALA A 105 8.08 -12.49 18.76
N TYR A 106 8.25 -13.80 18.56
CA TYR A 106 9.34 -14.34 17.74
C TYR A 106 9.05 -14.37 16.24
N GLN A 107 7.79 -14.41 15.80
CA GLN A 107 7.43 -14.22 14.40
C GLN A 107 7.76 -12.77 13.97
N ASP A 108 7.46 -11.81 14.84
CA ASP A 108 7.86 -10.40 14.68
C ASP A 108 9.39 -10.24 14.73
N LEU A 109 10.09 -11.01 15.57
CA LEU A 109 11.56 -11.03 15.60
C LEU A 109 12.14 -11.56 14.29
N GLN A 110 11.62 -12.66 13.73
CA GLN A 110 12.09 -13.20 12.45
C GLN A 110 11.90 -12.19 11.31
N ILE A 111 10.77 -11.47 11.29
CA ILE A 111 10.53 -10.38 10.33
C ILE A 111 11.49 -9.20 10.59
N SER A 112 11.76 -8.86 11.86
CA SER A 112 12.68 -7.79 12.25
C SER A 112 14.14 -8.09 11.87
N VAL A 113 14.60 -9.31 12.14
CA VAL A 113 15.94 -9.79 11.75
C VAL A 113 16.03 -9.84 10.23
N TYR A 114 15.02 -10.39 9.54
CA TYR A 114 14.98 -10.38 8.08
C TYR A 114 15.00 -8.96 7.51
N GLY A 115 14.21 -8.04 8.07
CA GLY A 115 14.14 -6.64 7.70
C GLY A 115 15.46 -5.89 7.92
N SER A 116 16.25 -6.27 8.93
CA SER A 116 17.56 -5.67 9.21
C SER A 116 18.57 -5.86 8.07
N PHE A 117 18.41 -6.91 7.25
CA PHE A 117 19.25 -7.12 6.07
C PHE A 117 18.98 -6.14 4.92
N PHE A 118 17.88 -5.41 5.01
CA PHE A 118 17.46 -4.42 4.02
C PHE A 118 17.62 -3.00 4.56
N ARG A 119 18.35 -2.81 5.66
CA ARG A 119 18.73 -1.49 6.17
C ARG A 119 20.03 -1.06 5.54
N PHE A 120 19.96 -0.07 4.67
CA PHE A 120 21.12 0.40 3.91
C PHE A 120 21.58 1.79 4.37
N GLY A 121 22.88 2.04 4.19
CA GLY A 121 23.49 3.33 4.47
C GLY A 121 23.15 4.38 3.41
N ARG A 122 23.39 5.65 3.71
CA ARG A 122 23.09 6.77 2.80
C ARG A 122 23.74 6.64 1.41
N ASP A 123 24.99 6.18 1.35
CA ASP A 123 25.69 6.01 0.08
C ASP A 123 25.08 4.88 -0.76
N GLN A 124 24.71 3.78 -0.11
CA GLN A 124 24.04 2.65 -0.77
C GLN A 124 22.66 3.03 -1.31
N GLU A 125 21.89 3.82 -0.54
CA GLU A 125 20.62 4.38 -1.00
C GLU A 125 20.82 5.29 -2.22
N ARG A 126 21.82 6.17 -2.18
CA ARG A 126 22.12 7.08 -3.29
C ARG A 126 22.56 6.31 -4.54
N GLU A 127 23.39 5.28 -4.40
CA GLU A 127 23.79 4.42 -5.52
C GLU A 127 22.59 3.69 -6.14
N ALA A 128 21.69 3.16 -5.32
CA ALA A 128 20.48 2.50 -5.78
C ALA A 128 19.52 3.46 -6.48
N ASP A 129 19.35 4.68 -5.95
CA ASP A 129 18.55 5.74 -6.56
C ASP A 129 19.10 6.18 -7.92
N LEU A 130 20.40 6.45 -8.01
CA LEU A 130 21.04 6.87 -9.26
C LEU A 130 20.94 5.79 -10.34
N LEU A 131 21.12 4.53 -9.94
CA LEU A 131 21.00 3.40 -10.87
C LEU A 131 19.54 3.17 -11.29
N GLY A 132 18.59 3.21 -10.34
CA GLY A 132 17.16 3.10 -10.60
C GLY A 132 16.63 4.22 -11.49
N LEU A 133 17.03 5.46 -11.25
CA LEU A 133 16.70 6.61 -12.11
C LEU A 133 17.37 6.48 -13.48
N GLY A 134 18.61 6.00 -13.54
CA GLY A 134 19.31 5.70 -14.80
C GLY A 134 18.54 4.70 -15.66
N TYR A 135 17.95 3.67 -15.05
CA TYR A 135 17.05 2.73 -15.73
C TYR A 135 15.82 3.42 -16.31
N LEU A 136 15.14 4.24 -15.51
CA LEU A 136 13.99 5.00 -16.00
C LEU A 136 14.34 5.97 -17.12
N ASN A 137 15.44 6.73 -16.98
CA ASN A 137 15.93 7.65 -18.00
C ASN A 137 16.18 6.93 -19.35
N ALA A 138 16.67 5.69 -19.30
CA ALA A 138 16.91 4.85 -20.48
C ALA A 138 15.67 4.08 -20.98
N SER A 139 14.58 4.06 -20.23
CA SER A 139 13.35 3.31 -20.54
C SER A 139 12.32 4.13 -21.34
N ASP A 140 11.22 3.50 -21.73
CA ASP A 140 10.06 4.18 -22.32
C ASP A 140 9.16 4.89 -21.29
N LEU A 141 9.44 4.71 -20.00
CA LEU A 141 8.69 5.32 -18.90
C LEU A 141 9.25 6.68 -18.50
N ARG A 142 8.39 7.53 -17.93
CA ARG A 142 8.77 8.88 -17.50
C ARG A 142 9.61 8.86 -16.21
N PRO A 143 10.83 9.40 -16.21
CA PRO A 143 11.72 9.37 -15.04
C PRO A 143 11.29 10.30 -13.90
N GLN A 144 10.52 11.35 -14.20
CA GLN A 144 9.99 12.26 -13.17
C GLN A 144 9.08 11.55 -12.16
N ALA A 145 8.57 10.37 -12.49
CA ALA A 145 7.78 9.55 -11.58
C ALA A 145 8.56 9.14 -10.33
N ALA A 146 9.89 9.02 -10.40
CA ALA A 146 10.74 8.67 -9.27
C ALA A 146 10.64 9.68 -8.11
N ALA A 147 10.60 10.97 -8.42
CA ALA A 147 10.38 12.02 -7.43
C ALA A 147 8.93 12.04 -6.91
N GLN A 148 7.96 11.78 -7.80
CA GLN A 148 6.53 11.81 -7.47
C GLN A 148 6.16 10.75 -6.43
N VAL A 149 6.78 9.56 -6.46
CA VAL A 149 6.60 8.52 -5.42
C VAL A 149 6.83 9.10 -4.02
N TRP A 150 7.95 9.79 -3.82
CA TRP A 150 8.30 10.37 -2.53
C TRP A 150 7.39 11.55 -2.15
N GLN A 151 7.01 12.38 -3.12
CA GLN A 151 6.07 13.48 -2.90
C GLN A 151 4.69 12.97 -2.45
N ASN A 152 4.21 11.89 -3.05
CA ASN A 152 2.94 11.26 -2.70
C ASN A 152 2.99 10.68 -1.28
N LEU A 153 4.08 10.00 -0.91
CA LEU A 153 4.28 9.45 0.44
C LEU A 153 4.37 10.55 1.51
N MET A 154 5.08 11.65 1.22
CA MET A 154 5.15 12.80 2.12
C MET A 154 3.75 13.39 2.36
N GLY A 155 2.94 13.55 1.32
CA GLY A 155 1.58 14.03 1.45
C GLY A 155 0.70 13.12 2.31
N GLU A 156 0.84 11.80 2.16
CA GLU A 156 0.12 10.83 2.99
C GLU A 156 0.51 10.96 4.47
N ILE A 157 1.81 11.02 4.77
CA ILE A 157 2.33 11.13 6.14
C ILE A 157 1.91 12.46 6.79
N GLU A 158 1.91 13.55 6.03
CA GLU A 158 1.40 14.86 6.48
C GLU A 158 -0.10 14.81 6.79
N ALA A 159 -0.89 14.13 5.96
CA ALA A 159 -2.32 13.93 6.21
C ALA A 159 -2.56 13.09 7.48
N SER A 160 -1.80 12.02 7.70
CA SER A 160 -1.86 11.21 8.91
C SER A 160 -1.50 12.02 10.16
N ALA A 161 -0.44 12.81 10.11
CA ALA A 161 -0.05 13.68 11.22
C ALA A 161 -1.13 14.72 11.55
N THR A 162 -1.68 15.36 10.52
CA THR A 162 -2.73 16.38 10.66
C THR A 162 -4.00 15.80 11.27
N ALA A 163 -4.43 14.61 10.81
CA ALA A 163 -5.59 13.92 11.36
C ALA A 163 -5.43 13.52 12.84
N ARG A 164 -4.18 13.36 13.31
CA ARG A 164 -3.84 13.08 14.71
C ARG A 164 -3.59 14.33 15.55
N GLY A 165 -3.75 15.54 14.97
CA GLY A 165 -3.43 16.80 15.64
C GLY A 165 -1.93 17.00 15.90
N MET A 166 -1.08 16.28 15.16
CA MET A 166 0.38 16.39 15.27
C MET A 166 0.91 17.49 14.35
N ARG A 167 2.07 18.04 14.70
CA ARG A 167 2.78 19.01 13.84
C ARG A 167 3.22 18.37 12.54
N LYS A 168 3.38 19.20 11.49
CA LYS A 168 3.93 18.76 10.21
C LYS A 168 5.25 18.00 10.42
N PRO A 169 5.33 16.77 9.91
CA PRO A 169 6.55 15.97 9.83
C PRO A 169 7.74 16.77 9.26
N ASP A 170 8.90 16.74 9.94
CA ASP A 170 10.15 17.18 9.34
C ASP A 170 10.70 16.05 8.45
N PHE A 171 10.43 16.16 7.15
CA PHE A 171 10.85 15.16 6.17
C PHE A 171 12.37 15.07 5.96
N LYS A 172 13.15 16.01 6.52
CA LYS A 172 14.61 15.87 6.61
C LYS A 172 15.06 14.94 7.74
N ALA A 173 14.18 14.66 8.70
CA ALA A 173 14.47 13.91 9.92
C ALA A 173 13.63 12.63 10.11
N ILE A 174 12.66 12.36 9.24
CA ILE A 174 11.68 11.26 9.43
C ILE A 174 11.97 10.10 8.50
N ALA A 175 11.92 8.88 9.03
CA ALA A 175 12.04 7.67 8.23
C ALA A 175 10.75 7.30 7.47
N PHE A 176 10.79 7.26 6.14
CA PHE A 176 9.65 6.84 5.30
C PHE A 176 9.43 5.33 5.35
N THR A 177 10.51 4.54 5.39
CA THR A 177 10.45 3.09 5.58
C THR A 177 11.55 2.60 6.52
N ALA A 178 11.30 1.47 7.19
CA ALA A 178 12.25 0.88 8.14
C ALA A 178 13.46 0.20 7.47
N SER A 179 13.36 -0.13 6.18
CA SER A 179 14.43 -0.68 5.33
C SER A 179 15.25 0.45 4.69
N HIS A 180 14.59 1.49 4.18
CA HIS A 180 15.26 2.61 3.50
C HIS A 180 15.03 3.91 4.28
N PRO A 181 15.91 4.24 5.25
CA PRO A 181 15.89 5.54 5.90
C PRO A 181 16.09 6.62 4.83
N PRO A 182 15.24 7.64 4.77
CA PRO A 182 15.25 8.60 3.70
C PRO A 182 16.25 9.71 3.96
N GLN A 183 16.41 10.50 2.90
CA GLN A 183 16.99 11.82 2.93
C GLN A 183 15.87 12.70 2.36
N GLY A 184 15.41 13.74 3.07
CA GLY A 184 14.34 14.62 2.58
C GLY A 184 14.62 15.21 1.18
N GLU A 185 15.89 15.17 0.77
CA GLU A 185 16.42 15.60 -0.53
C GLU A 185 16.21 14.56 -1.66
N ARG A 186 15.78 13.32 -1.38
CA ARG A 186 15.59 12.27 -2.42
C ARG A 186 14.65 12.72 -3.52
N ALA A 187 13.50 13.27 -3.14
CA ALA A 187 12.53 13.78 -4.11
C ALA A 187 13.13 14.93 -4.95
N GLU A 188 13.97 15.77 -4.33
CA GLU A 188 14.57 16.95 -4.98
C GLU A 188 15.61 16.53 -6.02
N TYR A 189 16.62 15.74 -5.64
CA TYR A 189 17.67 15.37 -6.59
C TYR A 189 17.17 14.39 -7.66
N LEU A 190 16.20 13.52 -7.35
CA LEU A 190 15.60 12.64 -8.37
C LEU A 190 14.84 13.46 -9.41
N ALA A 191 14.18 14.54 -9.00
CA ALA A 191 13.54 15.47 -9.93
C ALA A 191 14.56 16.24 -10.78
N GLU A 192 15.69 16.66 -10.19
CA GLU A 192 16.76 17.38 -10.89
C GLU A 192 17.49 16.51 -11.92
N LEU A 193 17.74 15.24 -11.60
CA LEU A 193 18.48 14.29 -12.44
C LEU A 193 17.61 13.55 -13.46
N ALA A 194 16.27 13.68 -13.37
CA ALA A 194 15.36 13.09 -14.32
C ALA A 194 15.50 13.75 -15.70
N ASP A 195 15.62 12.95 -16.76
CA ASP A 195 15.79 13.45 -18.13
C ASP A 195 14.62 14.39 -18.51
N PRO A 196 14.87 15.69 -18.75
CA PRO A 196 13.81 16.65 -19.05
C PRO A 196 13.15 16.39 -20.41
N SER A 197 13.85 15.75 -21.35
CA SER A 197 13.29 15.40 -22.65
C SER A 197 12.24 14.28 -22.58
N ALA A 198 12.24 13.53 -21.47
CA ALA A 198 11.37 12.40 -21.23
C ALA A 198 10.02 12.76 -20.58
N LYS A 199 9.74 14.05 -20.36
CA LYS A 199 8.57 14.52 -19.58
C LYS A 199 7.21 14.08 -20.16
N GLU A 200 7.13 13.89 -21.47
CA GLU A 200 5.90 13.50 -22.18
C GLU A 200 5.81 11.98 -22.43
N ARG A 201 6.73 11.18 -21.88
CA ARG A 201 6.66 9.71 -21.99
C ARG A 201 5.42 9.17 -21.27
N ASP A 202 4.89 8.07 -21.79
CA ASP A 202 3.72 7.41 -21.22
C ASP A 202 4.06 6.78 -19.86
N ASP A 203 3.31 7.20 -18.84
CA ASP A 203 3.41 6.70 -17.48
C ASP A 203 2.81 5.30 -17.30
N GLY A 204 1.94 4.86 -18.22
CA GLY A 204 1.20 3.61 -18.10
C GLY A 204 0.09 3.67 -17.05
N VAL A 205 -0.51 4.84 -16.81
CA VAL A 205 -1.59 5.04 -15.81
C VAL A 205 -2.75 4.08 -16.03
N ASP A 206 -3.28 3.99 -17.25
CA ASP A 206 -4.44 3.15 -17.54
C ASP A 206 -4.11 1.66 -17.44
N ARG A 207 -2.92 1.24 -17.88
CA ARG A 207 -2.43 -0.13 -17.73
C ARG A 207 -2.33 -0.51 -16.26
N TYR A 208 -1.77 0.39 -15.45
CA TYR A 208 -1.65 0.20 -14.01
C TYR A 208 -3.01 0.09 -13.33
N ARG A 209 -3.93 1.01 -13.64
CA ARG A 209 -5.30 0.99 -13.11
C ARG A 209 -6.02 -0.30 -13.45
N ALA A 210 -5.92 -0.76 -14.71
CA ALA A 210 -6.53 -2.01 -15.16
C ALA A 210 -5.97 -3.24 -14.42
N ALA A 211 -4.63 -3.30 -14.25
CA ALA A 211 -4.00 -4.40 -13.53
C ALA A 211 -4.39 -4.44 -12.04
N MET A 212 -4.62 -3.28 -11.44
CA MET A 212 -4.98 -3.13 -10.03
C MET A 212 -6.47 -3.31 -9.73
N ALA A 213 -7.36 -3.16 -10.72
CA ALA A 213 -8.80 -3.10 -10.51
C ALA A 213 -9.36 -4.27 -9.68
N ALA A 214 -8.97 -5.51 -9.97
CA ALA A 214 -9.45 -6.70 -9.25
C ALA A 214 -8.94 -6.80 -7.80
N TRP A 215 -7.85 -6.09 -7.47
CA TRP A 215 -7.19 -6.14 -6.15
C TRP A 215 -7.51 -4.93 -5.29
N LEU A 216 -7.92 -3.83 -5.91
CA LEU A 216 -8.17 -2.55 -5.26
C LEU A 216 -9.10 -2.65 -4.04
N PRO A 217 -10.25 -3.35 -4.09
CA PRO A 217 -11.14 -3.47 -2.92
C PRO A 217 -10.45 -4.16 -1.73
N ILE A 218 -9.64 -5.19 -2.00
CA ILE A 218 -8.93 -5.97 -0.98
C ILE A 218 -7.86 -5.10 -0.32
N PHE A 219 -7.08 -4.37 -1.12
CA PHE A 219 -5.99 -3.54 -0.61
C PHE A 219 -6.51 -2.33 0.16
N LEU A 220 -7.61 -1.71 -0.28
CA LEU A 220 -8.28 -0.63 0.46
C LEU A 220 -8.81 -1.14 1.80
N GLN A 221 -9.39 -2.34 1.84
CA GLN A 221 -9.84 -2.93 3.10
C GLN A 221 -8.68 -3.13 4.09
N ASP A 222 -7.53 -3.61 3.61
CA ASP A 222 -6.35 -3.80 4.45
C ASP A 222 -5.74 -2.46 4.90
N GLN A 223 -5.74 -1.44 4.06
CA GLN A 223 -5.34 -0.08 4.42
C GLN A 223 -6.23 0.51 5.51
N ILE A 224 -7.55 0.39 5.41
CA ILE A 224 -8.49 0.92 6.43
C ILE A 224 -8.25 0.24 7.80
N LYS A 225 -7.88 -1.05 7.81
CA LYS A 225 -7.54 -1.79 9.04
C LYS A 225 -6.27 -1.28 9.73
N LEU A 226 -5.42 -0.51 9.06
CA LEU A 226 -4.26 0.15 9.70
C LEU A 226 -4.68 1.23 10.70
N ASN A 227 -5.97 1.60 10.73
CA ASN A 227 -6.52 2.63 11.62
C ASN A 227 -5.82 3.99 11.47
N ASP A 228 -5.35 4.29 10.26
CA ASP A 228 -4.73 5.56 9.93
C ASP A 228 -5.69 6.40 9.07
N PHE A 229 -6.58 7.16 9.74
CA PHE A 229 -7.65 7.87 9.04
C PHE A 229 -7.12 8.91 8.03
N GLY A 230 -6.16 9.74 8.44
CA GLY A 230 -5.63 10.81 7.59
C GLY A 230 -4.97 10.28 6.33
N GLY A 231 -4.03 9.34 6.47
CA GLY A 231 -3.35 8.70 5.34
C GLY A 231 -4.30 7.90 4.45
N SER A 232 -5.27 7.20 5.04
CA SER A 232 -6.25 6.42 4.25
C SER A 232 -7.20 7.33 3.47
N ASP A 233 -7.70 8.43 4.05
CA ASP A 233 -8.55 9.37 3.30
C ASP A 233 -7.73 10.07 2.22
N TYR A 234 -6.50 10.49 2.52
CA TYR A 234 -5.58 11.04 1.52
C TYR A 234 -5.41 10.08 0.34
N LEU A 235 -5.05 8.83 0.61
CA LEU A 235 -4.83 7.82 -0.41
C LEU A 235 -6.08 7.56 -1.27
N ILE A 236 -7.26 7.45 -0.65
CA ILE A 236 -8.52 7.28 -1.38
C ILE A 236 -8.81 8.48 -2.30
N ASN A 237 -8.62 9.72 -1.82
CA ASN A 237 -8.80 10.91 -2.65
C ASN A 237 -7.80 10.96 -3.80
N ARG A 238 -6.53 10.62 -3.56
CA ARG A 238 -5.53 10.48 -4.63
C ARG A 238 -6.01 9.44 -5.66
N LEU A 239 -6.42 8.24 -5.23
CA LEU A 239 -7.01 7.17 -6.06
C LEU A 239 -8.18 7.67 -6.92
N ALA A 240 -8.98 8.59 -6.42
CA ALA A 240 -10.12 9.17 -7.11
C ALA A 240 -9.81 10.36 -8.04
N GLU A 241 -8.56 10.84 -8.14
CA GLU A 241 -8.20 11.98 -9.01
C GLU A 241 -8.64 11.79 -10.47
N ASN A 242 -8.59 10.54 -10.96
CA ASN A 242 -9.03 10.17 -12.32
C ASN A 242 -10.47 9.62 -12.35
N GLY A 243 -11.30 10.12 -11.44
CA GLY A 243 -12.71 9.76 -11.31
C GLY A 243 -12.98 8.74 -10.22
N TRP A 244 -14.05 8.99 -9.46
CA TRP A 244 -14.54 8.11 -8.43
C TRP A 244 -15.16 6.84 -9.02
N THR A 245 -14.87 5.70 -8.40
CA THR A 245 -15.54 4.42 -8.67
C THR A 245 -16.44 4.04 -7.51
N ALA A 246 -17.32 3.06 -7.74
CA ALA A 246 -18.17 2.52 -6.67
C ALA A 246 -17.31 1.99 -5.50
N ASP A 247 -16.20 1.28 -5.79
CA ASP A 247 -15.27 0.76 -4.78
C ASP A 247 -14.58 1.86 -3.97
N LEU A 248 -14.18 2.97 -4.60
CA LEU A 248 -13.55 4.09 -3.91
C LEU A 248 -14.54 4.81 -2.98
N TRP A 249 -15.76 5.03 -3.44
CA TRP A 249 -16.82 5.58 -2.58
C TRP A 249 -17.16 4.64 -1.43
N PHE A 250 -17.28 3.35 -1.70
CA PHE A 250 -17.52 2.34 -0.67
C PHE A 250 -16.39 2.31 0.37
N ALA A 251 -15.13 2.29 -0.06
CA ALA A 251 -13.97 2.32 0.83
C ALA A 251 -13.95 3.59 1.70
N ARG A 252 -14.27 4.76 1.13
CA ARG A 252 -14.39 6.00 1.90
C ARG A 252 -15.53 5.93 2.91
N GLY A 253 -16.67 5.36 2.52
CA GLY A 253 -17.79 5.08 3.42
C GLY A 253 -17.38 4.22 4.62
N GLU A 254 -16.66 3.13 4.36
CA GLU A 254 -16.14 2.25 5.41
C GLU A 254 -15.14 2.97 6.33
N LEU A 255 -14.23 3.77 5.76
CA LEU A 255 -13.25 4.55 6.53
C LEU A 255 -13.91 5.53 7.52
N TYR A 256 -14.99 6.20 7.11
CA TYR A 256 -15.72 7.09 8.01
C TYR A 256 -16.58 6.30 9.00
N ARG A 257 -17.22 5.21 8.55
CA ARG A 257 -18.05 4.37 9.41
C ARG A 257 -17.26 3.75 10.57
N THR A 258 -16.00 3.38 10.37
CA THR A 258 -15.15 2.78 11.43
C THR A 258 -14.84 3.74 12.57
N ARG A 259 -14.83 5.06 12.33
CA ARG A 259 -14.65 6.07 13.40
C ARG A 259 -15.87 6.21 14.31
N GLY A 260 -17.04 5.79 13.85
CA GLY A 260 -18.21 5.51 14.68
C GLY A 260 -18.92 6.71 15.33
N ASN A 261 -18.42 7.94 15.19
CA ASN A 261 -19.11 9.13 15.68
C ASN A 261 -20.23 9.58 14.73
N GLN A 262 -21.21 10.30 15.25
CA GLN A 262 -22.43 10.68 14.51
C GLN A 262 -22.13 11.42 13.20
N ARG A 263 -21.20 12.38 13.22
CA ARG A 263 -20.83 13.18 12.05
C ARG A 263 -20.24 12.31 10.95
N ASP A 264 -19.35 11.39 11.31
CA ASP A 264 -18.72 10.49 10.34
C ASP A 264 -19.71 9.45 9.79
N LEU A 265 -20.68 8.99 10.59
CA LEU A 265 -21.75 8.12 10.09
C LEU A 265 -22.63 8.82 9.06
N VAL A 266 -22.97 10.10 9.26
CA VAL A 266 -23.70 10.90 8.26
C VAL A 266 -22.89 11.04 6.97
N ASN A 267 -21.58 11.27 7.05
CA ASN A 267 -20.71 11.30 5.87
C ASN A 267 -20.66 9.93 5.17
N ALA A 268 -20.53 8.84 5.94
CA ALA A 268 -20.51 7.49 5.41
C ALA A 268 -21.79 7.16 4.63
N VAL A 269 -22.97 7.57 5.12
CA VAL A 269 -24.26 7.46 4.41
C VAL A 269 -24.20 8.09 3.02
N GLN A 270 -23.64 9.30 2.89
CA GLN A 270 -23.52 9.96 1.58
C GLN A 270 -22.57 9.20 0.66
N PHE A 271 -21.44 8.71 1.18
CA PHE A 271 -20.49 7.94 0.38
C PHE A 271 -21.08 6.60 -0.10
N TYR A 272 -21.85 5.89 0.73
CA TYR A 272 -22.54 4.69 0.27
C TYR A 272 -23.59 4.99 -0.80
N ARG A 273 -24.34 6.10 -0.68
CA ARG A 273 -25.27 6.54 -1.72
C ARG A 273 -24.54 6.82 -3.04
N SER A 274 -23.37 7.47 -3.00
CA SER A 274 -22.53 7.67 -4.20
C SER A 274 -22.05 6.35 -4.79
N ALA A 275 -21.66 5.37 -3.96
CA ALA A 275 -21.27 4.04 -4.43
C ALA A 275 -22.44 3.31 -5.12
N ILE A 276 -23.63 3.34 -4.51
CA ILE A 276 -24.86 2.72 -5.04
C ILE A 276 -25.33 3.42 -6.31
N GLY A 277 -25.17 4.74 -6.42
CA GLY A 277 -25.47 5.49 -7.63
C GLY A 277 -24.66 5.05 -8.85
N LEU A 278 -23.41 4.60 -8.63
CA LEU A 278 -22.55 4.04 -9.67
C LEU A 278 -22.76 2.53 -9.88
N ASN A 279 -23.13 1.80 -8.84
CA ASN A 279 -23.44 0.38 -8.90
C ASN A 279 -24.66 0.05 -8.00
N PRO A 280 -25.89 0.06 -8.56
CA PRO A 280 -27.10 -0.21 -7.78
C PRO A 280 -27.13 -1.60 -7.13
N THR A 281 -26.37 -2.55 -7.65
CA THR A 281 -26.27 -3.93 -7.13
C THR A 281 -25.12 -4.12 -6.13
N PHE A 282 -24.49 -3.04 -5.66
CA PHE A 282 -23.38 -3.13 -4.69
C PHE A 282 -23.91 -3.48 -3.29
N ALA A 283 -24.02 -4.78 -3.02
CA ALA A 283 -24.59 -5.34 -1.79
C ALA A 283 -23.93 -4.75 -0.53
N GLU A 284 -22.60 -4.76 -0.45
CA GLU A 284 -21.86 -4.29 0.71
C GLU A 284 -22.09 -2.79 1.00
N ALA A 285 -22.31 -1.97 -0.05
CA ALA A 285 -22.65 -0.56 0.12
C ALA A 285 -24.08 -0.38 0.67
N HIS A 286 -25.06 -1.17 0.22
CA HIS A 286 -26.41 -1.18 0.80
C HIS A 286 -26.40 -1.59 2.28
N ARG A 287 -25.57 -2.58 2.62
CA ARG A 287 -25.36 -2.98 4.01
C ARG A 287 -24.77 -1.86 4.85
N GLY A 288 -23.68 -1.25 4.39
CA GLY A 288 -23.02 -0.12 5.07
C GLY A 288 -23.94 1.08 5.25
N LEU A 289 -24.74 1.39 4.22
CA LEU A 289 -25.78 2.42 4.25
C LEU A 289 -26.83 2.11 5.31
N GLY A 290 -27.40 0.91 5.29
CA GLY A 290 -28.47 0.51 6.21
C GLY A 290 -28.04 0.56 7.68
N LEU A 291 -26.85 0.01 7.98
CA LEU A 291 -26.31 0.04 9.34
C LEU A 291 -26.00 1.47 9.81
N SER A 292 -25.49 2.32 8.93
CA SER A 292 -25.19 3.72 9.27
C SER A 292 -26.45 4.53 9.51
N LEU A 293 -27.48 4.38 8.65
CA LEU A 293 -28.78 5.05 8.79
C LEU A 293 -29.50 4.67 10.09
N ILE A 294 -29.52 3.39 10.47
CA ILE A 294 -30.12 2.96 11.73
C ILE A 294 -29.41 3.61 12.91
N LYS A 295 -28.07 3.68 12.89
CA LYS A 295 -27.30 4.31 13.94
C LYS A 295 -27.50 5.83 14.00
N THR A 296 -27.79 6.48 12.89
CA THR A 296 -28.08 7.92 12.85
C THR A 296 -29.54 8.27 13.12
N GLY A 297 -30.41 7.29 13.36
CA GLY A 297 -31.83 7.48 13.70
C GLY A 297 -32.81 7.32 12.54
N GLU A 298 -32.33 7.15 11.31
CA GLU A 298 -33.15 6.96 10.10
C GLU A 298 -33.54 5.48 9.91
N ARG A 299 -34.20 4.90 10.93
CA ARG A 299 -34.42 3.45 11.02
C ARG A 299 -35.16 2.86 9.82
N ALA A 300 -36.23 3.49 9.36
CA ALA A 300 -37.04 2.97 8.25
C ALA A 300 -36.24 2.91 6.94
N ALA A 301 -35.51 3.98 6.61
CA ALA A 301 -34.63 4.02 5.45
C ALA A 301 -33.50 3.00 5.57
N GLY A 302 -32.93 2.85 6.77
CA GLY A 302 -31.88 1.86 7.01
C GLY A 302 -32.36 0.42 6.82
N GLN A 303 -33.57 0.10 7.30
CA GLN A 303 -34.19 -1.22 7.09
C GLN A 303 -34.52 -1.49 5.63
N ALA A 304 -34.91 -0.47 4.87
CA ALA A 304 -35.09 -0.61 3.42
C ALA A 304 -33.76 -0.97 2.71
N ALA A 305 -32.67 -0.28 3.02
CA ALA A 305 -31.36 -0.60 2.46
C ALA A 305 -30.88 -2.01 2.85
N LEU A 306 -31.11 -2.44 4.10
CA LEU A 306 -30.78 -3.80 4.54
C LEU A 306 -31.62 -4.89 3.85
N ARG A 307 -32.87 -4.61 3.48
CA ARG A 307 -33.68 -5.52 2.64
C ARG A 307 -33.06 -5.69 1.26
N THR A 308 -32.70 -4.60 0.61
CA THR A 308 -32.03 -4.63 -0.70
C THR A 308 -30.70 -5.40 -0.63
N TYR A 309 -29.92 -5.22 0.44
CA TYR A 309 -28.73 -6.04 0.68
C TYR A 309 -29.04 -7.55 0.72
N LEU A 310 -30.07 -7.95 1.47
CA LEU A 310 -30.50 -9.35 1.58
C LEU A 310 -31.08 -9.90 0.27
N GLU A 311 -31.73 -9.07 -0.55
CA GLU A 311 -32.21 -9.44 -1.89
C GLU A 311 -31.04 -9.71 -2.84
N ILE A 312 -30.00 -8.86 -2.81
CA ILE A 312 -28.82 -9.03 -3.66
C ILE A 312 -27.96 -10.23 -3.18
N LYS A 313 -27.81 -10.41 -1.86
CA LYS A 313 -26.92 -11.40 -1.26
C LYS A 313 -27.58 -12.19 -0.12
N PRO A 314 -28.58 -13.05 -0.42
CA PRO A 314 -29.38 -13.74 0.61
C PRO A 314 -28.60 -14.77 1.44
N GLY A 315 -27.48 -15.27 0.90
CA GLY A 315 -26.58 -16.24 1.52
C GLY A 315 -25.33 -15.64 2.16
N ALA A 316 -25.29 -14.33 2.44
CA ALA A 316 -24.17 -13.74 3.16
C ALA A 316 -24.02 -14.34 4.58
N ASP A 317 -22.78 -14.48 5.05
CA ASP A 317 -22.49 -15.07 6.37
C ASP A 317 -23.20 -14.36 7.53
N ASP A 318 -23.45 -13.05 7.39
CA ASP A 318 -24.12 -12.22 8.37
C ASP A 318 -25.62 -11.97 8.06
N ALA A 319 -26.17 -12.57 7.01
CA ALA A 319 -27.56 -12.41 6.62
C ALA A 319 -28.54 -12.73 7.76
N GLY A 320 -28.23 -13.75 8.58
CA GLY A 320 -29.02 -14.09 9.77
C GLY A 320 -29.12 -12.93 10.76
N MET A 321 -28.00 -12.25 11.04
CA MET A 321 -27.98 -11.08 11.93
C MET A 321 -28.72 -9.89 11.31
N ILE A 322 -28.54 -9.65 10.01
CA ILE A 322 -29.19 -8.55 9.31
C ILE A 322 -30.71 -8.73 9.27
N ARG A 323 -31.21 -9.96 9.10
CA ARG A 323 -32.66 -10.26 9.16
C ARG A 323 -33.29 -9.88 10.49
N LEU A 324 -32.57 -9.95 11.61
CA LEU A 324 -33.10 -9.51 12.92
C LEU A 324 -33.33 -7.99 12.99
N MET A 325 -32.64 -7.21 12.16
CA MET A 325 -32.76 -5.76 12.13
C MET A 325 -33.89 -5.26 11.23
N VAL A 326 -34.37 -6.14 10.34
CA VAL A 326 -35.45 -5.88 9.39
C VAL A 326 -36.70 -6.61 9.89
N PRO A 327 -37.78 -5.92 10.25
CA PRO A 327 -39.01 -6.59 10.64
C PRO A 327 -39.51 -7.46 9.47
N GLY A 328 -39.91 -8.69 9.78
CA GLY A 328 -40.65 -9.51 8.83
C GLY A 328 -41.97 -8.83 8.48
N GLU A 329 -42.35 -8.90 7.21
CA GLU A 329 -43.73 -8.60 6.80
C GLU A 329 -44.69 -9.66 7.35
#